data_AF-A0A9D4MFT6-F1
#
_entry.id   AF-A0A9D4MFT6-F1
#
_cell.length_a   1.000
_cell.length_b   1.000
_cell.length_c   1.000
_cell.angle_alpha   90.00
_cell.angle_beta   90.00
_cell.angle_gamma   90.00
#
_symmetry.space_group_name_H-M   'P 1'
#
loop_
_entity.id
_entity.type
_entity.pdbx_description
1 polymer ?
#
loop_
_entity_poly.entity_id
_entity_poly.type
_entity_poly.pdbx_seq_one_letter_code
_entity_poly.pdbx_strand_id
1 'polypeptide(L)'
;MNIKETSDESETKLIQTVSNILKTTADVDLKHEDIMAIHRIPSKMGTTRPILIKLKNNNAKSAIMKKRTPMKSKGYKLVDDVTKRNQGLISRLFLHPDIKNAWFFNGAVFGQTTSEERIKFDIFDNINDTSS
;
A
#
# COMPACT_ATOMS: atom_id res chain seq x y z
N MET A 1 -4.93 1.72 -7.04
CA MET A 1 -6.39 1.81 -6.78
C MET A 1 -7.15 1.49 -8.06
N ASN A 2 -8.27 0.75 -7.99
CA ASN A 2 -9.05 0.35 -9.18
C ASN A 2 -10.14 1.40 -9.45
N ILE A 3 -9.88 2.31 -10.38
CA ILE A 3 -10.78 3.39 -10.79
C ILE A 3 -10.99 3.28 -12.30
N LYS A 4 -12.23 3.40 -12.79
CA LYS A 4 -12.55 3.31 -14.23
C LYS A 4 -11.72 4.30 -15.05
N GLU A 5 -11.25 3.87 -16.21
CA GLU A 5 -10.45 4.70 -17.12
C GLU A 5 -11.38 5.59 -17.97
N THR A 6 -10.91 6.79 -18.30
CA THR A 6 -11.57 7.70 -19.26
C THR A 6 -10.66 7.96 -20.45
N SER A 7 -11.24 8.25 -21.62
CA SER A 7 -10.48 8.45 -22.87
C SER A 7 -9.63 9.71 -22.88
N ASP A 8 -9.94 10.66 -21.99
CA ASP A 8 -9.36 11.99 -21.87
C ASP A 8 -8.54 12.13 -20.57
N GLU A 9 -8.08 11.02 -20.02
CA GLU A 9 -7.35 10.94 -18.75
C GLU A 9 -6.02 11.72 -18.83
N SER A 10 -5.82 12.66 -17.90
CA SER A 10 -4.60 13.45 -17.73
C SER A 10 -4.14 13.40 -16.28
N GLU A 11 -2.91 13.80 -15.99
CA GLU A 11 -2.38 13.84 -14.63
C GLU A 11 -3.29 14.66 -13.69
N THR A 12 -3.67 15.87 -14.09
CA THR A 12 -4.58 16.73 -13.33
C THR A 12 -5.94 16.07 -13.07
N LYS A 13 -6.51 15.37 -14.06
CA LYS A 13 -7.77 14.65 -13.89
C LYS A 13 -7.64 13.45 -12.97
N LEU A 14 -6.50 12.75 -13.01
CA LEU A 14 -6.21 11.66 -12.09
C LEU A 14 -6.14 12.17 -10.65
N ILE A 15 -5.45 13.28 -10.42
CA ILE A 15 -5.38 13.95 -9.11
C ILE A 15 -6.79 14.28 -8.64
N GLN A 16 -7.56 15.01 -9.45
CA GLN A 16 -8.91 15.41 -9.10
C GLN A 16 -9.80 14.20 -8.79
N THR A 17 -9.72 13.15 -9.60
CA THR A 17 -10.50 11.93 -9.42
C THR A 17 -10.16 11.25 -8.11
N VAL A 18 -8.88 11.06 -7.81
CA VAL A 18 -8.44 10.42 -6.57
C VAL A 18 -8.80 11.28 -5.36
N SER A 19 -8.55 12.59 -5.40
CA SER A 19 -8.88 13.50 -4.30
C SER A 19 -10.38 13.51 -4.03
N ASN A 20 -11.22 13.54 -5.07
CA ASN A 20 -12.68 13.44 -4.93
C ASN A 20 -13.09 12.12 -4.27
N ILE A 21 -12.54 10.99 -4.72
CA ILE A 21 -12.89 9.69 -4.14
C ILE A 21 -12.45 9.62 -2.67
N LEU A 22 -11.23 10.03 -2.35
CA LEU A 22 -10.73 10.04 -0.97
C LEU A 22 -11.56 10.95 -0.06
N LYS A 23 -11.95 12.13 -0.54
CA LYS A 23 -12.78 13.08 0.21
C LYS A 23 -14.18 12.52 0.46
N THR A 24 -14.86 12.07 -0.60
CA THR A 24 -16.25 11.57 -0.54
C THR A 24 -16.37 10.25 0.22
N THR A 25 -15.36 9.39 0.12
CA THR A 25 -15.43 8.02 0.66
C THR A 25 -14.89 7.93 2.08
N ALA A 26 -13.90 8.76 2.44
CA ALA A 26 -13.15 8.59 3.67
C ALA A 26 -12.84 9.90 4.42
N ASP A 27 -13.37 11.04 3.96
CA ASP A 27 -13.12 12.38 4.47
C ASP A 27 -11.62 12.71 4.57
N VAL A 28 -10.86 12.32 3.54
CA VAL A 28 -9.45 12.68 3.41
C VAL A 28 -9.31 13.75 2.36
N ASP A 29 -8.81 14.91 2.77
CA ASP A 29 -8.44 15.99 1.86
C ASP A 29 -7.01 15.77 1.35
N LEU A 30 -6.88 15.39 0.08
CA LEU A 30 -5.58 15.19 -0.59
C LEU A 30 -5.36 16.32 -1.57
N LYS A 31 -4.35 17.16 -1.31
CA LYS A 31 -4.04 18.31 -2.16
C LYS A 31 -3.04 17.95 -3.25
N HIS A 32 -3.02 18.74 -4.31
CA HIS A 32 -2.05 18.59 -5.39
C HIS A 32 -0.59 18.65 -4.89
N GLU A 33 -0.31 19.52 -3.92
CA GLU A 33 1.01 19.70 -3.30
C GLU A 33 1.53 18.48 -2.51
N ASP A 34 0.62 17.58 -2.12
CA ASP A 34 0.95 16.33 -1.44
C ASP A 34 1.36 15.23 -2.42
N ILE A 35 1.15 15.41 -3.72
CA ILE A 35 1.39 14.42 -4.77
C ILE A 35 2.66 14.80 -5.53
N MET A 36 3.65 13.89 -5.52
CA MET A 36 4.87 14.05 -6.31
C MET A 36 4.73 13.49 -7.73
N ALA A 37 3.96 12.42 -7.88
CA ALA A 37 3.70 11.79 -9.17
C ALA A 37 2.44 10.92 -9.09
N ILE A 38 1.72 10.84 -10.20
CA ILE A 38 0.55 9.97 -10.33
C ILE A 38 0.43 9.47 -11.77
N HIS A 39 0.25 8.16 -11.94
CA HIS A 39 0.04 7.56 -13.25
C HIS A 39 -0.58 6.16 -13.12
N ARG A 40 -1.07 5.63 -14.25
CA ARG A 40 -1.52 4.25 -14.35
C ARG A 40 -0.32 3.31 -14.50
N ILE A 41 -0.31 2.21 -13.76
CA ILE A 41 0.65 1.13 -14.01
C ILE A 41 0.13 0.28 -15.19
N PRO A 42 1.00 -0.15 -16.12
CA PRO A 42 0.62 -1.11 -17.16
C PRO A 42 -0.07 -2.35 -16.57
N SER A 43 -1.14 -2.81 -17.21
CA SER A 43 -1.87 -4.02 -16.82
C SER A 43 -2.27 -4.82 -18.06
N LYS A 44 -2.71 -6.07 -17.87
CA LYS A 44 -3.21 -6.91 -18.95
C LYS A 44 -4.44 -6.25 -19.61
N MET A 45 -4.56 -6.42 -20.93
CA MET A 45 -5.74 -5.99 -21.68
C MET A 45 -7.03 -6.54 -21.04
N GLY A 46 -8.08 -5.72 -21.02
CA GLY A 46 -9.37 -6.06 -20.43
C GLY A 46 -9.45 -5.87 -18.91
N THR A 47 -8.37 -5.47 -18.24
CA THR A 47 -8.38 -5.12 -16.81
C THR A 47 -8.19 -3.63 -16.60
N THR A 48 -8.87 -3.05 -15.61
CA THR A 48 -8.65 -1.66 -15.20
C THR A 48 -7.23 -1.51 -14.68
N ARG A 49 -6.43 -0.64 -15.31
CA ARG A 49 -5.07 -0.36 -14.86
C ARG A 49 -5.10 0.34 -13.50
N PRO A 50 -4.35 -0.12 -12.50
CA PRO A 50 -4.34 0.53 -11.20
C PRO A 50 -3.62 1.87 -11.27
N ILE A 51 -4.08 2.85 -10.49
CA ILE A 51 -3.35 4.11 -10.28
C ILE A 51 -2.27 3.90 -9.21
N LEU A 52 -1.04 4.32 -9.53
CA LEU A 52 0.08 4.50 -8.60
C LEU A 52 0.21 5.97 -8.25
N ILE A 53 0.41 6.25 -6.95
CA ILE A 53 0.52 7.61 -6.43
C ILE A 53 1.75 7.66 -5.54
N LYS A 54 2.67 8.57 -5.86
CA LYS A 54 3.79 8.91 -5.00
C LYS A 54 3.43 10.16 -4.22
N LEU A 55 3.33 10.04 -2.90
CA LEU A 55 3.06 11.15 -2.01
C LEU A 55 4.37 11.77 -1.52
N LYS A 56 4.34 13.08 -1.26
CA LYS A 56 5.48 13.84 -0.76
C LYS A 56 5.88 13.42 0.65
N ASN A 57 4.89 13.17 1.51
CA ASN A 57 5.10 12.92 2.93
C ASN A 57 4.46 11.60 3.40
N ASN A 58 5.17 10.87 4.27
CA ASN A 58 4.68 9.62 4.87
C ASN A 58 3.47 9.82 5.78
N ASN A 59 3.25 11.03 6.30
CA ASN A 59 2.08 11.36 7.12
C ASN A 59 0.79 11.31 6.28
N ALA A 60 0.79 11.93 5.09
CA ALA A 60 -0.34 11.87 4.16
C ALA A 60 -0.63 10.43 3.73
N LYS A 61 0.43 9.68 3.41
CA LYS A 61 0.33 8.24 3.12
C LYS A 61 -0.32 7.47 4.26
N SER A 62 0.16 7.66 5.49
CA SER A 62 -0.36 6.97 6.68
C SER A 62 -1.83 7.32 6.94
N ALA A 63 -2.22 8.59 6.77
CA ALA A 63 -3.61 9.04 6.91
C ALA A 63 -4.53 8.35 5.88
N ILE A 64 -4.11 8.29 4.62
CA ILE A 64 -4.85 7.59 3.55
C ILE A 64 -4.93 6.08 3.84
N MET A 65 -3.82 5.44 4.20
CA MET A 65 -3.77 4.00 4.42
C MET A 65 -4.60 3.54 5.62
N LYS A 66 -4.77 4.37 6.66
CA LYS A 66 -5.72 4.12 7.76
C LYS A 66 -7.16 4.00 7.29
N LYS A 67 -7.50 4.61 6.14
CA LYS A 67 -8.83 4.54 5.52
C LYS A 67 -8.99 3.38 4.55
N ARG A 68 -8.03 2.44 4.45
CA ARG A 68 -8.12 1.29 3.54
C ARG A 68 -9.39 0.44 3.73
N THR A 69 -9.83 0.23 4.97
CA THR A 69 -11.00 -0.60 5.29
C THR A 69 -12.30 0.04 4.81
N PRO A 70 -12.61 1.31 5.16
CA PRO A 70 -13.81 1.97 4.63
C PRO A 70 -13.76 2.18 3.10
N MET A 71 -12.57 2.39 2.52
CA MET A 71 -12.43 2.45 1.06
C MET A 71 -12.78 1.11 0.40
N LYS A 72 -12.34 -0.01 1.02
CA LYS A 72 -12.62 -1.37 0.52
C LYS A 72 -14.11 -1.70 0.54
N SER A 73 -14.84 -1.31 1.59
CA SER A 73 -16.30 -1.55 1.65
C SER A 73 -17.07 -0.77 0.57
N LYS A 74 -16.46 0.27 0.01
CA LYS A 74 -16.99 1.09 -1.09
C LYS A 74 -16.48 0.68 -2.47
N GLY A 75 -15.79 -0.47 -2.56
CA GLY A 75 -15.29 -1.04 -3.81
C GLY A 75 -13.90 -0.56 -4.23
N TYR A 76 -13.25 0.30 -3.43
CA TYR A 76 -11.91 0.80 -3.74
C TYR A 76 -10.82 0.06 -2.97
N LYS A 77 -9.84 -0.49 -3.71
CA LYS A 77 -8.68 -1.14 -3.11
C LYS A 77 -7.50 -0.18 -2.99
N LEU A 78 -7.14 0.16 -1.76
CA LEU A 78 -5.87 0.81 -1.41
C LEU A 78 -4.86 -0.25 -0.97
N VAL A 79 -3.67 -0.24 -1.58
CA VAL A 79 -2.59 -1.18 -1.30
C VAL A 79 -1.29 -0.40 -1.30
N ASP A 80 -0.39 -0.74 -0.37
CA ASP A 80 0.99 -0.31 -0.45
C ASP A 80 1.67 -0.92 -1.68
N ASP A 81 2.55 -0.15 -2.31
CA ASP A 81 3.49 -0.71 -3.28
C ASP A 81 4.60 -1.44 -2.51
N VAL A 82 4.51 -2.77 -2.49
CA VAL A 82 5.45 -3.65 -1.79
C VAL A 82 6.36 -4.28 -2.84
N THR A 83 7.66 -4.04 -2.72
CA THR A 83 8.65 -4.62 -3.64
C THR A 83 8.62 -6.15 -3.60
N LYS A 84 9.02 -6.81 -4.70
CA LYS A 84 9.08 -8.29 -4.78
C LYS A 84 9.93 -8.89 -3.66
N ARG A 85 11.03 -8.23 -3.26
CA ARG A 85 11.89 -8.67 -2.15
C ARG A 85 11.15 -8.63 -0.81
N ASN A 86 10.43 -7.53 -0.54
CA ASN A 86 9.63 -7.40 0.68
C ASN A 86 8.45 -8.39 0.68
N GLN A 87 7.81 -8.63 -0.47
CA GLN A 87 6.80 -9.69 -0.59
C GLN A 87 7.40 -11.06 -0.28
N GLY A 88 8.59 -11.35 -0.80
CA GLY A 88 9.32 -12.59 -0.49
C GLY A 88 9.62 -12.73 1.00
N LEU A 89 10.11 -11.67 1.65
CA LEU A 89 10.35 -11.65 3.09
C LEU A 89 9.07 -11.94 3.89
N ILE A 90 7.96 -11.28 3.56
CA ILE A 90 6.66 -11.51 4.21
C ILE A 90 6.22 -12.97 4.04
N SER A 91 6.33 -13.54 2.83
CA SER A 91 5.98 -14.93 2.57
C SER A 91 6.82 -15.90 3.40
N ARG A 92 8.12 -15.65 3.57
CA ARG A 92 8.98 -16.49 4.42
C ARG A 92 8.61 -16.36 5.90
N LEU A 93 8.33 -15.13 6.37
CA LEU A 93 7.90 -14.90 7.75
C LEU A 93 6.58 -15.62 8.05
N PHE A 94 5.62 -15.66 7.13
CA PHE A 94 4.39 -16.44 7.31
C PHE A 94 4.60 -17.95 7.47
N LEU A 95 5.72 -18.48 7.00
CA LEU A 95 6.08 -19.90 7.14
C LEU A 95 6.94 -20.17 8.38
N HIS A 96 7.40 -19.12 9.08
CA HIS A 96 8.28 -19.27 10.23
C HIS A 96 7.47 -19.69 11.48
N PRO A 97 7.89 -20.73 12.22
CA PRO A 97 7.14 -21.26 13.37
C PRO A 97 6.82 -20.22 14.46
N ASP A 98 7.76 -19.31 14.72
CA ASP A 98 7.61 -18.31 15.78
C ASP A 98 6.83 -17.06 15.35
N ILE A 99 6.41 -16.98 14.08
CA ILE A 99 5.70 -15.83 13.54
C ILE A 99 4.22 -16.17 13.38
N LYS A 100 3.39 -15.45 14.14
CA LYS A 100 1.93 -15.52 14.06
C LYS A 100 1.38 -14.77 12.84
N ASN A 101 1.98 -13.64 12.48
CA ASN A 101 1.52 -12.81 11.37
C ASN A 101 2.65 -11.92 10.83
N ALA A 102 2.60 -11.54 9.56
CA ALA A 102 3.54 -10.61 8.95
C ALA A 102 2.83 -9.59 8.03
N TRP A 103 3.28 -8.34 8.04
CA TRP A 103 2.70 -7.29 7.20
C TRP A 103 3.73 -6.24 6.80
N PHE A 104 3.46 -5.57 5.66
CA PHE A 104 4.18 -4.38 5.26
C PHE A 104 3.52 -3.13 5.82
N PHE A 105 4.31 -2.20 6.34
CA PHE A 105 3.82 -0.89 6.75
C PHE A 105 4.93 0.15 6.62
N ASN A 106 4.61 1.28 5.98
CA ASN A 106 5.48 2.46 5.89
C ASN A 106 6.94 2.17 5.46
N GLY A 107 7.13 1.32 4.45
CA GLY A 107 8.47 1.03 3.92
C GLY A 107 9.19 -0.13 4.61
N ALA A 108 8.62 -0.69 5.68
CA ALA A 108 9.23 -1.78 6.44
C ALA A 108 8.32 -3.01 6.52
N VAL A 109 8.94 -4.17 6.70
CA VAL A 109 8.24 -5.41 7.02
C VAL A 109 8.23 -5.60 8.53
N PHE A 110 7.08 -5.97 9.07
CA PHE A 110 6.89 -6.28 10.48
C PHE A 110 6.35 -7.70 10.61
N GLY A 111 6.77 -8.38 11.68
CA GLY A 111 6.22 -9.65 12.11
C GLY A 111 5.69 -9.54 13.54
N GLN A 112 4.60 -10.25 13.81
CA GLN A 112 4.12 -10.50 15.16
C GLN A 112 4.50 -11.92 15.54
N THR A 113 5.21 -12.08 16.65
CA THR A 113 5.60 -13.40 17.16
C THR A 113 4.41 -14.11 17.82
N THR A 114 4.55 -15.41 18.08
CA THR A 114 3.61 -16.19 18.90
C THR A 114 3.53 -15.67 20.34
N SER A 115 4.58 -15.00 20.84
CA SER A 115 4.62 -14.27 22.11
C SER A 115 3.98 -12.87 22.06
N GLU A 116 3.31 -12.52 20.96
CA GLU A 116 2.65 -11.22 20.69
C GLU A 116 3.60 -10.02 20.50
N GLU A 117 4.92 -10.23 20.53
CA GLU A 117 5.90 -9.18 20.26
C GLU A 117 5.89 -8.74 18.80
N ARG A 118 6.18 -7.47 18.55
CA ARG A 118 6.24 -6.90 17.20
C ARG A 118 7.67 -6.55 16.84
N ILE A 119 8.20 -7.24 15.84
CA ILE A 119 9.57 -7.11 15.37
C ILE A 119 9.56 -6.49 13.98
N LYS A 120 10.49 -5.57 13.72
CA LYS A 120 10.76 -5.03 12.39
C LYS A 120 11.87 -5.87 11.75
N PHE A 121 11.65 -6.27 10.50
CA PHE A 121 12.60 -7.08 9.74
C PHE A 121 13.17 -6.30 8.54
N ASP A 122 14.45 -6.54 8.27
CA ASP A 122 15.14 -6.15 7.05
C ASP A 122 15.22 -7.33 6.05
N ILE A 123 15.39 -7.03 4.77
CA ILE A 123 15.51 -8.03 3.71
C ILE A 123 16.76 -8.90 3.85
N PHE A 124 17.77 -8.41 4.56
CA PHE A 124 19.03 -9.11 4.82
C PHE A 124 19.03 -9.91 6.12
N ASP A 125 17.98 -9.81 6.93
CA ASP A 125 17.90 -10.55 8.19
C ASP A 125 17.84 -12.06 7.90
N ASN A 126 18.66 -12.82 8.64
CA ASN A 126 18.56 -14.27 8.64
C ASN A 126 17.42 -14.70 9.55
N ILE A 127 16.23 -14.79 8.96
CA ILE A 127 15.02 -15.23 9.66
C ILE A 127 15.01 -16.74 9.96
N ASN A 128 16.03 -17.50 9.56
CA ASN A 128 16.15 -18.92 9.86
C ASN A 128 17.23 -19.20 10.92
N ASP A 129 17.96 -18.17 11.40
CA ASP A 129 18.91 -18.34 12.50
C ASP A 129 18.14 -18.42 13.81
N THR A 130 17.76 -19.64 14.17
CA THR A 130 17.47 -20.02 15.55
C THR A 130 18.80 -20.25 16.28
N SER A 131 19.53 -19.18 16.60
CA SER A 131 20.72 -19.16 17.47
C SER A 131 20.94 -17.71 17.91
N SER A 132 20.86 -17.30 19.18
CA SER A 132 21.30 -17.95 20.43
C SER A 132 20.47 -17.45 21.62
#